data_AF-A0AAD0DKT3-F1
#
_entry.id   AF-A0AAD0DKT3-F1
#
_cell.length_a   1.000
_cell.length_b   1.000
_cell.length_c   1.000
_cell.angle_alpha   90.00
_cell.angle_beta   90.00
_cell.angle_gamma   90.00
#
_symmetry.space_group_name_H-M   'P 1'
#
loop_
_entity.id
_entity.type
_entity.pdbx_description
1 polymer ?
#
loop_
_entity_poly.entity_id
_entity_poly.type
_entity_poly.pdbx_seq_one_letter_code
_entity_poly.pdbx_strand_id
1 'polypeptide(L)'
;MDNNTITQLYSELELSTPDLSTLAARCNLLTEILVDCDSLPQTQPVCRCLAAYLDAFSAELAKSMTDFRVLDENDIPPVHKQEWLLDSTEAQCDYCRALNHVLLVSHFDREMLPHLTGLLHDIAHTMLADLTVVRIH
;
A
#
# COMPACT_ATOMS: atom_id res chain seq x y z
N MET A 1 -23.14 2.13 -8.22
CA MET A 1 -23.14 3.59 -7.99
C MET A 1 -22.66 3.78 -6.55
N ASP A 2 -21.39 3.44 -6.25
CA ASP A 2 -21.01 3.07 -4.86
C ASP A 2 -19.60 3.53 -4.43
N ASN A 3 -18.92 4.38 -5.22
CA ASN A 3 -17.57 4.85 -4.84
C ASN A 3 -17.59 5.89 -3.70
N ASN A 4 -18.68 6.66 -3.56
CA ASN A 4 -18.79 7.70 -2.52
C ASN A 4 -19.04 7.15 -1.11
N THR A 5 -19.52 5.91 -0.99
CA THR A 5 -19.91 5.34 0.31
C THR A 5 -18.71 4.74 1.04
N ILE A 6 -17.71 4.26 0.31
CA ILE A 6 -16.50 3.65 0.91
C ILE A 6 -15.58 4.74 1.49
N THR A 7 -15.48 5.90 0.83
CA THR A 7 -14.67 7.03 1.31
C THR A 7 -15.16 7.54 2.67
N GLN A 8 -16.48 7.49 2.93
CA GLN A 8 -17.05 7.90 4.22
C GLN A 8 -16.76 6.94 5.39
N LEU A 9 -16.37 5.70 5.14
CA LEU A 9 -16.13 4.70 6.19
C LEU A 9 -14.78 4.90 6.92
N TYR A 10 -13.84 5.62 6.31
CA TYR A 10 -12.50 5.86 6.83
C TYR A 10 -12.26 7.36 6.99
N SER A 11 -13.13 8.01 7.77
CA SER A 11 -13.12 9.46 7.97
C SER A 11 -11.77 9.98 8.50
N GLU A 12 -10.96 9.12 9.12
CA GLU A 12 -9.60 9.44 9.56
C GLU A 12 -8.65 9.78 8.40
N LEU A 13 -8.88 9.22 7.21
CA LEU A 13 -8.14 9.53 5.98
C LEU A 13 -8.49 10.91 5.42
N GLU A 14 -9.69 11.44 5.75
CA GLU A 14 -10.13 12.77 5.35
C GLU A 14 -9.76 13.85 6.38
N LEU A 15 -9.74 13.49 7.68
CA LEU A 15 -9.51 14.42 8.79
C LEU A 15 -8.02 14.70 9.07
N SER A 16 -7.16 13.77 8.68
CA SER A 16 -5.71 13.91 8.72
C SER A 16 -5.15 13.35 7.43
N THR A 17 -4.17 14.01 6.82
CA THR A 17 -3.40 13.44 5.72
C THR A 17 -2.21 12.69 6.32
N PRO A 18 -2.34 11.38 6.62
CA PRO A 18 -1.21 10.60 7.13
C PRO A 18 -0.07 10.60 6.13
N ASP A 19 1.16 10.65 6.63
CA ASP A 19 2.35 10.51 5.80
C ASP A 19 2.47 9.07 5.22
N LEU A 20 3.33 8.91 4.21
CA LEU A 20 3.56 7.62 3.54
C LEU A 20 3.90 6.50 4.53
N SER A 21 4.76 6.77 5.51
CA SER A 21 5.17 5.75 6.49
C SER A 21 4.01 5.30 7.38
N THR A 22 3.13 6.23 7.77
CA THR A 22 1.92 5.92 8.54
C THR A 22 0.94 5.09 7.72
N LEU A 23 0.73 5.46 6.45
CA LEU A 23 -0.12 4.70 5.52
C LEU A 23 0.43 3.29 5.27
N ALA A 24 1.73 3.14 5.04
CA ALA A 24 2.37 1.83 4.90
C ALA A 24 2.26 0.98 6.17
N ALA A 25 2.45 1.57 7.34
CA ALA A 25 2.31 0.87 8.61
C ALA A 25 0.87 0.36 8.84
N ARG A 26 -0.13 1.15 8.43
CA ARG A 26 -1.54 0.75 8.45
C ARG A 26 -1.82 -0.38 7.46
N CYS A 27 -1.28 -0.30 6.24
CA CYS A 27 -1.40 -1.38 5.26
C CYS A 27 -0.78 -2.68 5.81
N ASN A 28 0.44 -2.62 6.36
CA ASN A 28 1.12 -3.78 6.94
C ASN A 28 0.30 -4.41 8.09
N LEU A 29 -0.22 -3.61 9.02
CA LEU A 29 -1.08 -4.10 10.10
C LEU A 29 -2.34 -4.80 9.57
N LEU A 30 -3.00 -4.23 8.56
CA LEU A 30 -4.18 -4.85 7.96
C LEU A 30 -3.84 -6.18 7.27
N THR A 31 -2.67 -6.29 6.64
CA THR A 31 -2.20 -7.57 6.08
C THR A 31 -1.86 -8.61 7.14
N GLU A 32 -1.32 -8.19 8.29
CA GLU A 32 -1.09 -9.07 9.44
C GLU A 32 -2.42 -9.64 9.97
N ILE A 33 -3.44 -8.79 10.11
CA ILE A 33 -4.81 -9.24 10.46
C ILE A 33 -5.37 -10.20 9.41
N LEU A 34 -5.10 -9.98 8.12
CA LEU A 34 -5.53 -10.88 7.05
C LEU A 34 -4.87 -12.26 7.11
N VAL A 35 -3.62 -12.35 7.56
CA VAL A 35 -2.94 -13.64 7.76
C VAL A 35 -3.66 -14.49 8.80
N ASP A 36 -4.21 -13.85 9.85
CA ASP A 36 -4.96 -14.53 10.92
C ASP A 36 -6.43 -14.86 10.53
N CYS A 37 -6.89 -14.46 9.35
CA CYS A 37 -8.25 -14.74 8.91
C CYS A 37 -8.39 -16.16 8.34
N ASP A 38 -9.26 -16.97 8.94
CA ASP A 38 -9.47 -18.38 8.55
C ASP A 38 -10.62 -18.57 7.53
N SER A 39 -11.30 -17.49 7.15
CA SER A 39 -12.51 -17.53 6.33
C SER A 39 -12.79 -16.25 5.55
N LEU A 40 -13.44 -16.39 4.38
CA LEU A 40 -13.81 -15.28 3.50
C LEU A 40 -14.69 -14.19 4.16
N PRO A 41 -15.65 -14.52 5.04
CA PRO A 41 -16.44 -13.48 5.72
C PRO A 41 -15.59 -12.58 6.62
N GLN A 42 -14.49 -13.09 7.19
CA GLN A 42 -13.56 -12.31 8.00
C GLN A 42 -12.63 -11.46 7.14
N THR A 43 -12.19 -11.97 5.98
CA THR A 43 -11.26 -11.26 5.10
C THR A 43 -11.91 -10.05 4.43
N GLN A 44 -13.17 -10.15 3.99
CA GLN A 44 -13.85 -9.09 3.24
C GLN A 44 -13.79 -7.68 3.86
N PRO A 45 -14.17 -7.47 5.13
CA PRO A 45 -14.10 -6.13 5.73
C PRO A 45 -12.66 -5.61 5.81
N VAL A 46 -11.69 -6.47 6.09
CA VAL A 46 -10.27 -6.09 6.19
C VAL A 46 -9.70 -5.75 4.81
N CYS A 47 -10.03 -6.52 3.77
CA CYS A 47 -9.61 -6.21 2.40
C CYS A 47 -10.23 -4.91 1.87
N ARG A 48 -11.49 -4.59 2.22
CA ARG A 48 -12.11 -3.29 1.88
C ARG A 48 -11.38 -2.12 2.55
N CYS A 49 -11.01 -2.30 3.81
CA CYS A 49 -10.19 -1.34 4.55
C CYS A 49 -8.83 -1.15 3.90
N LEU A 50 -8.15 -2.25 3.62
CA LEU A 50 -6.84 -2.24 2.98
C LEU A 50 -6.88 -1.57 1.61
N ALA A 51 -7.95 -1.76 0.82
CA ALA A 51 -8.11 -1.07 -0.46
C ALA A 51 -8.12 0.46 -0.30
N ALA A 52 -8.87 0.99 0.66
CA ALA A 52 -8.93 2.43 0.92
C ALA A 52 -7.56 2.99 1.34
N TYR A 53 -6.84 2.27 2.21
CA TYR A 53 -5.50 2.68 2.65
C TYR A 53 -4.46 2.58 1.53
N LEU A 54 -4.52 1.56 0.67
CA LEU A 54 -3.64 1.44 -0.50
C LEU A 54 -3.92 2.52 -1.56
N ASP A 55 -5.18 2.91 -1.75
CA ASP A 55 -5.54 4.02 -2.64
C ASP A 55 -5.01 5.36 -2.10
N ALA A 56 -5.17 5.60 -0.80
CA ALA A 56 -4.60 6.78 -0.15
C ALA A 56 -3.06 6.79 -0.22
N PHE A 57 -2.42 5.64 0.01
CA PHE A 57 -0.98 5.47 -0.12
C PHE A 57 -0.50 5.78 -1.54
N SER A 58 -1.14 5.19 -2.56
CA SER A 58 -0.80 5.41 -3.96
C SER A 58 -0.94 6.89 -4.35
N ALA A 59 -2.00 7.57 -3.90
CA ALA A 59 -2.18 8.99 -4.14
C ALA A 59 -1.08 9.85 -3.48
N GLU A 60 -0.69 9.54 -2.25
CA GLU A 60 0.37 10.27 -1.55
C GLU A 60 1.76 9.97 -2.12
N LEU A 61 1.97 8.75 -2.61
CA LEU A 61 3.20 8.33 -3.27
C LEU A 61 3.40 9.11 -4.58
N ALA A 62 2.35 9.22 -5.39
CA ALA A 62 2.36 9.99 -6.62
C ALA A 62 2.67 11.48 -6.37
N LYS A 63 2.11 12.09 -5.32
CA LYS A 63 2.45 13.46 -4.91
C LYS A 63 3.93 13.57 -4.56
N SER A 64 4.41 12.67 -3.70
CA SER A 64 5.81 12.65 -3.25
C SER A 64 6.77 12.53 -4.42
N MET A 65 6.47 11.67 -5.41
CA MET A 65 7.30 11.52 -6.62
C MET A 65 7.26 12.72 -7.57
N THR A 66 6.19 13.51 -7.56
CA THR A 66 6.07 14.70 -8.42
C THR A 66 7.05 15.79 -8.00
N ASP A 67 7.33 15.93 -6.70
CA ASP A 67 8.28 16.91 -6.17
C ASP A 67 9.74 16.61 -6.59
N PHE A 68 10.08 15.36 -6.90
CA PHE A 68 11.42 14.95 -7.35
C PHE A 68 11.65 15.03 -8.86
N ARG A 69 10.60 15.15 -9.67
CA ARG A 69 10.68 15.08 -11.16
C ARG A 69 11.04 16.41 -11.85
N VAL A 70 11.25 17.50 -11.12
CA VAL A 70 11.45 18.86 -11.68
C VAL A 70 12.94 19.22 -11.90
N LEU A 71 13.89 18.35 -11.58
CA LEU A 71 15.32 18.60 -11.82
C LEU A 71 15.73 18.15 -13.24
N ASP A 72 16.28 19.08 -14.03
CA ASP A 72 16.84 18.82 -15.36
C ASP A 72 18.03 17.85 -15.24
N GLU A 73 18.14 16.87 -16.16
CA GLU A 73 19.08 15.75 -16.08
C GLU A 73 20.56 16.18 -15.93
N ASN A 74 20.87 17.42 -16.32
CA ASN A 74 22.22 17.99 -16.27
C ASN A 74 22.57 18.68 -14.93
N ASP A 75 21.59 18.95 -14.07
CA ASP A 75 21.78 19.63 -12.78
C ASP A 75 21.73 18.65 -11.59
N ILE A 76 21.63 17.35 -11.86
CA ILE A 76 21.57 16.26 -10.89
C ILE A 76 22.97 16.05 -10.26
N PRO A 77 23.22 16.46 -8.99
CA PRO A 77 24.48 16.16 -8.30
C PRO A 77 24.66 14.64 -8.18
N PRO A 78 25.89 14.10 -8.12
CA PRO A 78 26.13 12.66 -8.01
C PRO A 78 25.52 11.97 -6.76
N VAL A 79 24.98 12.73 -5.80
CA VAL A 79 24.14 12.24 -4.70
C VAL A 79 22.73 11.84 -5.15
N HIS A 80 22.21 12.40 -6.24
CA HIS A 80 20.90 12.09 -6.82
C HIS A 80 20.92 10.83 -7.70
N LYS A 81 22.03 10.08 -7.68
CA LYS A 81 22.08 8.65 -7.97
C LYS A 81 21.36 7.81 -6.90
N GLN A 82 20.53 8.43 -6.05
CA GLN A 82 19.26 7.87 -5.58
C GLN A 82 18.37 7.60 -6.80
N GLU A 83 18.76 6.65 -7.66
CA GLU A 83 17.89 6.09 -8.68
C GLU A 83 16.61 5.62 -7.98
N TRP A 84 15.52 6.36 -8.19
CA TRP A 84 14.15 5.90 -8.03
C TRP A 84 13.84 5.17 -6.70
N LEU A 85 14.15 5.82 -5.59
CA LEU A 85 14.05 5.27 -4.23
C LEU A 85 12.64 4.76 -3.84
N LEU A 86 11.62 5.11 -4.63
CA LEU A 86 10.22 4.75 -4.44
C LEU A 86 9.63 3.93 -5.59
N ASP A 87 10.40 3.57 -6.63
CA ASP A 87 9.88 2.72 -7.71
C ASP A 87 9.61 1.30 -7.26
N SER A 88 10.49 0.77 -6.40
CA SER A 88 10.24 -0.49 -5.72
C SER A 88 8.97 -0.39 -4.89
N THR A 89 8.76 0.74 -4.20
CA THR A 89 7.59 1.03 -3.37
C THR A 89 6.31 1.20 -4.20
N GLU A 90 6.37 1.83 -5.38
CA GLU A 90 5.26 1.98 -6.32
C GLU A 90 4.84 0.60 -6.84
N ALA A 91 5.80 -0.20 -7.32
CA ALA A 91 5.54 -1.56 -7.78
C ALA A 91 4.98 -2.45 -6.65
N GLN A 92 5.52 -2.37 -5.44
CA GLN A 92 5.00 -3.08 -4.27
C GLN A 92 3.56 -2.68 -3.95
N CYS A 93 3.24 -1.38 -4.01
CA CYS A 93 1.88 -0.87 -3.81
C CYS A 93 0.93 -1.45 -4.87
N ASP A 94 1.32 -1.43 -6.14
CA ASP A 94 0.51 -1.98 -7.24
C ASP A 94 0.29 -3.48 -7.09
N TYR A 95 1.31 -4.25 -6.70
CA TYR A 95 1.15 -5.67 -6.38
C TYR A 95 0.20 -5.89 -5.21
N CYS A 96 0.31 -5.09 -4.14
CA CYS A 96 -0.62 -5.17 -3.02
C CYS A 96 -2.06 -4.88 -3.45
N ARG A 97 -2.28 -3.88 -4.29
CA ARG A 97 -3.61 -3.53 -4.83
C ARG A 97 -4.17 -4.66 -5.69
N ALA A 98 -3.36 -5.24 -6.57
CA ALA A 98 -3.76 -6.37 -7.41
C ALA A 98 -4.12 -7.61 -6.58
N LEU A 99 -3.28 -7.99 -5.61
CA LEU A 99 -3.53 -9.13 -4.72
C LEU A 99 -4.75 -8.90 -3.83
N ASN A 100 -4.90 -7.70 -3.24
CA ASN A 100 -6.07 -7.36 -2.44
C ASN A 100 -7.36 -7.38 -3.27
N HIS A 101 -7.29 -6.97 -4.55
CA HIS A 101 -8.42 -7.10 -5.47
C HIS A 101 -8.76 -8.58 -5.73
N VAL A 102 -7.77 -9.46 -5.94
CA VAL A 102 -8.01 -10.91 -6.06
C VAL A 102 -8.74 -11.44 -4.82
N LEU A 103 -8.32 -11.05 -3.62
CA LEU A 103 -8.97 -11.44 -2.36
C LEU A 103 -10.41 -10.93 -2.24
N LEU A 104 -10.74 -9.78 -2.84
CA LEU A 104 -12.08 -9.18 -2.80
C LEU A 104 -13.07 -9.79 -3.78
N VAL A 105 -12.63 -10.05 -5.02
CA VAL A 105 -13.56 -10.32 -6.13
C VAL A 105 -13.39 -11.68 -6.81
N SER A 106 -12.29 -12.39 -6.55
CA SER A 106 -12.01 -13.65 -7.23
C SER A 106 -12.52 -14.84 -6.42
N HIS A 107 -12.93 -15.88 -7.14
CA HIS A 107 -13.10 -17.21 -6.55
C HIS A 107 -11.74 -17.90 -6.55
N PHE A 108 -11.21 -18.15 -5.36
CA PHE A 108 -10.00 -18.93 -5.15
C PHE A 108 -10.29 -20.06 -4.16
N ASP A 109 -9.53 -21.14 -4.28
CA ASP A 109 -9.68 -22.27 -3.38
C ASP A 109 -9.31 -21.87 -1.96
N ARG A 110 -10.00 -22.46 -0.98
CA ARG A 110 -9.75 -22.16 0.45
C ARG A 110 -8.28 -22.39 0.84
N GLU A 111 -7.61 -23.33 0.19
CA GLU A 111 -6.19 -23.65 0.40
C GLU A 111 -5.26 -22.53 -0.10
N MET A 112 -5.69 -21.72 -1.06
CA MET A 112 -4.91 -20.58 -1.56
C MET A 112 -4.94 -19.37 -0.63
N LEU A 113 -5.97 -19.24 0.22
CA LEU A 113 -6.14 -18.10 1.11
C LEU A 113 -4.87 -17.75 1.90
N PRO A 114 -4.27 -18.67 2.68
CA PRO A 114 -3.06 -18.37 3.47
C PRO A 114 -1.86 -17.99 2.61
N HIS A 115 -1.79 -18.47 1.35
CA HIS A 115 -0.68 -18.13 0.45
C HIS A 115 -0.84 -16.73 -0.11
N LEU A 116 -2.07 -16.34 -0.47
CA LEU A 116 -2.38 -15.00 -0.97
C LEU A 116 -2.23 -13.95 0.13
N THR A 117 -2.74 -14.22 1.34
CA THR A 117 -2.61 -13.29 2.47
C THR A 117 -1.17 -13.20 2.97
N GLY A 118 -0.43 -14.31 2.99
CA GLY A 118 1.00 -14.33 3.30
C GLY A 118 1.83 -13.52 2.30
N LEU A 119 1.65 -13.74 1.00
CA LEU A 119 2.36 -12.96 -0.03
C LEU A 119 2.03 -11.46 0.05
N LEU A 120 0.76 -11.13 0.26
CA LEU A 120 0.32 -9.74 0.44
C LEU A 120 0.99 -9.11 1.67
N HIS A 121 1.13 -9.86 2.77
CA HIS A 121 1.83 -9.40 3.96
C HIS A 121 3.33 -9.18 3.71
N ASP A 122 4.02 -10.11 3.06
CA ASP A 122 5.45 -9.99 2.76
C ASP A 122 5.77 -8.74 1.91
N ILE A 123 4.92 -8.45 0.91
CA ILE A 123 5.08 -7.26 0.06
C ILE A 123 4.79 -5.99 0.86
N ALA A 124 3.71 -5.95 1.66
CA ALA A 124 3.38 -4.80 2.49
C ALA A 124 4.45 -4.53 3.57
N HIS A 125 5.05 -5.58 4.12
CA HIS A 125 6.17 -5.50 5.05
C HIS A 125 7.41 -4.90 4.39
N THR A 126 7.75 -5.36 3.18
CA THR A 126 8.87 -4.82 2.40
C THR A 126 8.63 -3.35 2.06
N MET A 127 7.41 -2.99 1.67
CA MET A 127 6.99 -1.62 1.39
C MET A 127 7.16 -0.68 2.59
N LEU A 128 6.80 -1.15 3.79
CA LEU A 128 7.06 -0.40 5.02
C LEU A 128 8.56 -0.29 5.31
N ALA A 129 9.30 -1.39 5.16
CA ALA A 129 10.74 -1.42 5.43
C ALA A 129 11.49 -0.40 4.57
N ASP A 130 11.21 -0.37 3.26
CA ASP A 130 11.81 0.58 2.31
C ASP A 130 11.64 2.02 2.80
N LEU A 131 10.44 2.41 3.23
CA LEU A 131 10.12 3.76 3.74
C LEU A 131 10.77 4.08 5.09
N THR A 132 11.01 3.09 5.94
CA THR A 132 11.68 3.30 7.23
C THR A 132 13.20 3.46 7.10
N VAL A 133 13.82 2.80 6.12
CA VAL A 133 15.25 2.96 5.83
C VAL A 133 15.55 4.36 5.29
N VAL A 134 14.64 4.96 4.51
CA VAL A 134 14.79 6.35 4.00
C VAL A 134 14.88 7.37 5.13
N ARG A 135 14.18 7.18 6.26
CA ARG A 135 14.15 8.15 7.37
C ARG A 135 15.43 8.22 8.21
N ILE A 136 16.36 7.29 8.05
CA ILE A 136 17.58 7.18 8.89
C ILE A 136 18.79 7.93 8.26
N HIS A 137 18.63 8.53 7.08
CA HIS A 137 19.66 9.32 6.39
C HIS A 137 19.21 10.77 6.17
#